data_AF-A0A710KTF0-F1
#
_entry.id   AF-A0A710KTF0-F1
#
_cell.length_a   1.000
_cell.length_b   1.000
_cell.length_c   1.000
_cell.angle_alpha   90.00
_cell.angle_beta   90.00
_cell.angle_gamma   90.00
#
_symmetry.space_group_name_H-M   'P 1'
#
loop_
_entity.id
_entity.type
_entity.pdbx_description
1 polymer ?
#
loop_
_entity_poly.entity_id
_entity_poly.type
_entity_poly.pdbx_seq_one_letter_code
_entity_poly.pdbx_strand_id
1 'polypeptide(L)'
;MTKEIVTFKGFNKELKCRDFQFEIGKTFHHDGKVEACGSGFHACEFPFDVFSYYPPAESRYAETISFGVTDREEEGDTKIASASITIKDELTLPQFIQRGIEWIWSKIDKSLEQQIMSGNRSAATNTGDWSAATNTGDWSAATNTGDWSAATNTGYQSAAEVSGSQSVAASLGIEGKARASEGGAIVLCYRDKNGELIHIRASKVGENGIMPNTWYQLNEDGEFVECE
;
A
#
# COMPACT_ATOMS: atom_id res chain seq x y z
N MET A 1 24.29 6.69 -26.32
CA MET A 1 23.19 5.75 -26.12
C MET A 1 22.06 6.51 -25.43
N THR A 2 20.84 6.42 -25.95
CA THR A 2 19.65 6.95 -25.27
C THR A 2 19.42 6.16 -23.98
N LYS A 3 19.05 6.83 -22.89
CA LYS A 3 18.79 6.19 -21.60
C LYS A 3 17.57 5.27 -21.73
N GLU A 4 17.76 4.00 -21.39
CA GLU A 4 16.66 3.02 -21.27
C GLU A 4 16.17 3.01 -19.83
N ILE A 5 14.85 2.98 -19.66
CA ILE A 5 14.18 3.02 -18.36
C ILE A 5 13.21 1.85 -18.31
N VAL A 6 13.36 0.99 -17.29
CA VAL A 6 12.38 -0.06 -17.02
C VAL A 6 11.11 0.60 -16.51
N THR A 7 10.01 0.33 -17.20
CA THR A 7 8.69 0.87 -16.88
C THR A 7 7.63 -0.21 -16.93
N PHE A 8 6.44 0.11 -16.47
CA PHE A 8 5.30 -0.79 -16.37
C PHE A 8 4.09 -0.12 -17.02
N LYS A 9 3.33 -0.91 -17.78
CA LYS A 9 2.20 -0.39 -18.54
C LYS A 9 0.98 -1.30 -18.38
N GLY A 10 -0.17 -0.66 -18.18
CA GLY A 10 -1.48 -1.26 -18.28
C GLY A 10 -2.09 -1.06 -19.66
N PHE A 11 -2.95 -1.99 -20.05
CA PHE A 11 -3.74 -1.98 -21.27
C PHE A 11 -5.14 -2.49 -20.98
N ASN A 12 -6.09 -2.24 -21.89
CA ASN A 12 -7.35 -2.97 -21.86
C ASN A 12 -7.14 -4.46 -22.24
N LYS A 13 -8.21 -5.26 -22.18
CA LYS A 13 -8.17 -6.71 -22.48
C LYS A 13 -7.63 -7.05 -23.88
N GLU A 14 -7.69 -6.11 -24.81
CA GLU A 14 -7.22 -6.24 -26.20
C GLU A 14 -5.77 -5.75 -26.41
N LEU A 15 -5.02 -5.41 -25.36
CA LEU A 15 -3.69 -4.77 -25.45
C LEU A 15 -3.70 -3.41 -26.16
N LYS A 16 -4.78 -2.64 -25.99
CA LYS A 16 -4.86 -1.26 -26.48
C LYS A 16 -4.73 -0.25 -25.34
N CYS A 17 -4.17 0.90 -25.69
CA CYS A 17 -4.22 2.12 -24.89
C CYS A 17 -4.80 3.21 -25.79
N ARG A 18 -6.03 3.66 -25.48
CA ARG A 18 -6.85 4.48 -26.39
C ARG A 18 -6.95 3.79 -27.76
N ASP A 19 -6.60 4.48 -28.84
CA ASP A 19 -6.72 3.99 -30.21
C ASP A 19 -5.46 3.25 -30.71
N PHE A 20 -4.42 3.15 -29.90
CA PHE A 20 -3.17 2.50 -30.28
C PHE A 20 -3.13 1.03 -29.83
N GLN A 21 -2.83 0.13 -30.78
CA GLN A 21 -2.68 -1.30 -30.55
C GLN A 21 -1.23 -1.66 -30.22
N PHE A 22 -1.02 -2.36 -29.11
CA PHE A 22 0.28 -2.90 -28.73
C PHE A 22 0.33 -4.42 -28.94
N GLU A 23 1.55 -4.95 -28.97
CA GLU A 23 1.85 -6.37 -29.07
C GLU A 23 3.05 -6.68 -28.16
N ILE A 24 2.97 -7.80 -27.44
CA ILE A 24 4.05 -8.26 -26.56
C ILE A 24 5.28 -8.64 -27.42
N GLY A 25 6.47 -8.31 -26.93
CA GLY A 25 7.75 -8.52 -27.63
C GLY A 25 8.07 -7.49 -28.71
N LYS A 26 7.22 -6.48 -28.94
CA LYS A 26 7.42 -5.46 -29.99
C LYS A 26 7.89 -4.13 -29.42
N THR A 27 8.57 -3.38 -30.29
CA THR A 27 8.99 -1.99 -30.07
C THR A 27 8.17 -1.06 -30.94
N PHE A 28 7.74 0.04 -30.35
CA PHE A 28 6.93 1.07 -30.99
C PHE A 28 7.62 2.42 -30.91
N HIS A 29 7.40 3.26 -31.92
CA HIS A 29 7.96 4.60 -32.04
C HIS A 29 6.82 5.61 -32.24
N HIS A 30 6.90 6.72 -31.52
CA HIS A 30 5.95 7.83 -31.60
C HIS A 30 6.59 8.96 -32.41
N ASP A 31 5.85 9.47 -33.38
CA ASP A 31 6.25 10.63 -34.17
C ASP A 31 5.72 11.92 -33.55
N GLY A 32 6.60 12.91 -33.40
CA GLY A 32 6.25 14.26 -32.91
C GLY A 32 6.71 14.53 -31.48
N LYS A 33 6.14 15.59 -30.88
CA LYS A 33 6.50 16.03 -29.52
C LYS A 33 6.09 14.94 -28.52
N VAL A 34 6.95 14.67 -27.54
CA VAL A 34 6.65 13.86 -26.36
C VAL A 34 6.34 14.80 -25.21
N GLU A 35 5.20 14.60 -24.56
CA GLU A 35 4.70 15.47 -23.50
C GLU A 35 3.95 14.63 -22.47
N ALA A 36 4.33 14.76 -21.20
CA ALA A 36 3.65 14.08 -20.11
C ALA A 36 2.16 14.40 -20.15
N CYS A 37 1.32 13.36 -20.04
CA CYS A 37 -0.15 13.43 -20.18
C CYS A 37 -0.69 13.90 -21.55
N GLY A 38 0.13 14.47 -22.44
CA GLY A 38 -0.25 14.95 -23.77
C GLY A 38 -0.03 13.94 -24.90
N SER A 39 1.21 13.49 -25.08
CA SER A 39 1.62 12.72 -26.26
C SER A 39 2.84 11.81 -25.99
N GLY A 40 3.05 10.82 -26.86
CA GLY A 40 4.04 9.77 -26.67
C GLY A 40 3.45 8.52 -25.99
N PHE A 41 4.32 7.57 -25.64
CA PHE A 41 3.92 6.35 -24.96
C PHE A 41 4.03 6.52 -23.45
N HIS A 42 2.89 6.45 -22.77
CA HIS A 42 2.84 6.54 -21.30
C HIS A 42 3.02 5.17 -20.63
N ALA A 43 3.86 5.14 -19.61
CA ALA A 43 4.12 4.03 -18.69
C ALA A 43 4.54 4.59 -17.32
N CYS A 44 4.64 3.76 -16.28
CA CYS A 44 5.06 4.18 -14.94
C CYS A 44 6.35 3.45 -14.52
N GLU A 45 7.25 4.10 -13.77
CA GLU A 45 8.41 3.39 -13.22
C GLU A 45 8.04 2.51 -12.01
N PHE A 46 7.06 2.94 -11.22
CA PHE A 46 6.49 2.17 -10.13
C PHE A 46 5.23 1.42 -10.62
N PRO A 47 5.17 0.08 -10.52
CA PRO A 47 4.02 -0.70 -10.96
C PRO A 47 2.66 -0.25 -10.41
N PHE A 48 2.56 0.13 -9.13
CA PHE A 48 1.26 0.40 -8.51
C PHE A 48 0.62 1.70 -8.99
N ASP A 49 1.40 2.66 -9.49
CA ASP A 49 0.85 3.87 -10.11
C ASP A 49 0.03 3.54 -11.36
N VAL A 50 0.30 2.40 -12.02
CA VAL A 50 -0.49 1.94 -13.17
C VAL A 50 -1.95 1.67 -12.78
N PHE A 51 -2.23 1.28 -11.54
CA PHE A 51 -3.59 0.98 -11.09
C PHE A 51 -4.51 2.21 -11.04
N SER A 52 -3.93 3.41 -10.94
CA SER A 52 -4.68 4.67 -11.05
C SER A 52 -5.28 4.89 -12.45
N TYR A 53 -4.73 4.23 -13.47
CA TYR A 53 -5.14 4.37 -14.88
C TYR A 53 -5.81 3.11 -15.42
N TYR A 54 -5.44 1.95 -14.89
CA TYR A 54 -5.86 0.64 -15.37
C TYR A 54 -6.26 -0.24 -14.17
N PRO A 55 -7.55 -0.45 -13.90
CA PRO A 55 -7.98 -1.24 -12.75
C PRO A 55 -7.66 -2.74 -12.95
N PRO A 56 -7.23 -3.46 -11.90
CA PRO A 56 -6.86 -4.89 -11.94
C PRO A 56 -7.90 -5.83 -12.52
N ALA A 57 -9.20 -5.55 -12.34
CA ALA A 57 -10.28 -6.43 -12.77
C ALA A 57 -10.47 -6.44 -14.30
N GLU A 58 -10.02 -5.40 -15.01
CA GLU A 58 -10.36 -5.19 -16.42
C GLU A 58 -9.14 -4.99 -17.33
N SER A 59 -7.94 -5.05 -16.75
CA SER A 59 -6.71 -4.65 -17.44
C SER A 59 -5.68 -5.77 -17.53
N ARG A 60 -4.82 -5.65 -18.54
CA ARG A 60 -3.62 -6.48 -18.74
C ARG A 60 -2.39 -5.63 -18.46
N TYR A 61 -1.30 -6.26 -18.03
CA TYR A 61 -0.09 -5.55 -17.58
C TYR A 61 1.16 -6.10 -18.23
N ALA A 62 2.15 -5.24 -18.48
CA ALA A 62 3.44 -5.65 -19.01
C ALA A 62 4.60 -4.91 -18.35
N GLU A 63 5.74 -5.59 -18.30
CA GLU A 63 7.04 -4.92 -18.18
C GLU A 63 7.42 -4.32 -19.53
N THR A 64 7.98 -3.12 -19.50
CA THR A 64 8.32 -2.36 -20.69
C THR A 64 9.69 -1.70 -20.54
N ILE A 65 10.31 -1.35 -21.67
CA ILE A 65 11.47 -0.45 -21.69
C ILE A 65 11.06 0.81 -22.43
N SER A 66 11.06 1.93 -21.71
CA SER A 66 10.85 3.26 -22.28
C SER A 66 12.18 3.93 -22.59
N PHE A 67 12.32 4.51 -23.78
CA PHE A 67 13.56 5.13 -24.24
C PHE A 67 13.32 6.21 -25.30
N GLY A 68 14.40 6.88 -25.70
CA GLY A 68 14.35 8.05 -26.58
C GLY A 68 14.12 9.34 -25.80
N VAL A 69 13.44 10.32 -26.40
CA VAL A 69 13.01 11.53 -25.69
C VAL A 69 11.96 11.12 -24.66
N THR A 70 12.11 11.60 -23.42
CA THR A 70 11.17 11.33 -22.33
C THR A 70 10.74 12.63 -21.66
N ASP A 71 9.51 12.66 -21.16
CA ASP A 71 8.96 13.78 -20.40
C ASP A 71 8.20 13.28 -19.16
N ARG A 72 8.16 14.12 -18.11
CA ARG A 72 7.59 13.79 -16.79
C ARG A 72 6.92 15.01 -16.18
N GLU A 73 5.87 14.77 -15.39
CA GLU A 73 5.35 15.81 -14.49
C GLU A 73 6.29 15.96 -13.27
N GLU A 74 6.58 17.19 -12.85
CA GLU A 74 7.43 17.45 -11.68
C GLU A 74 6.72 17.11 -10.36
N GLU A 75 5.41 17.32 -10.32
CA GLU A 75 4.55 17.03 -9.18
C GLU A 75 3.49 15.99 -9.61
N GLY A 76 3.75 14.72 -9.32
CA GLY A 76 2.88 13.63 -9.75
C GLY A 76 3.38 12.25 -9.34
N ASP A 77 2.76 11.24 -9.93
CA ASP A 77 3.19 9.85 -9.79
C ASP A 77 4.41 9.54 -10.69
N THR A 78 4.84 8.28 -10.71
CA THR A 78 6.03 7.89 -11.49
C THR A 78 5.79 7.74 -13.00
N LYS A 79 4.68 8.30 -13.50
CA LYS A 79 4.33 8.23 -14.92
C LYS A 79 5.32 9.03 -15.75
N ILE A 80 5.68 8.44 -16.90
CA ILE A 80 6.55 9.04 -17.89
C ILE A 80 5.90 8.94 -19.26
N ALA A 81 6.16 9.90 -20.14
CA ALA A 81 5.93 9.78 -21.57
C ALA A 81 7.27 9.50 -22.27
N SER A 82 7.28 8.61 -23.27
CA SER A 82 8.48 8.29 -24.05
C SER A 82 8.22 8.30 -25.56
N ALA A 83 9.26 8.61 -26.33
CA ALA A 83 9.23 8.54 -27.79
C ALA A 83 9.21 7.09 -28.29
N SER A 84 9.71 6.15 -27.50
CA SER A 84 9.79 4.75 -27.89
C SER A 84 9.59 3.83 -26.69
N ILE A 85 8.84 2.76 -26.92
CA ILE A 85 8.55 1.77 -25.88
C ILE A 85 8.66 0.36 -26.46
N THR A 86 9.35 -0.52 -25.74
CA THR A 86 9.34 -1.96 -25.99
C THR A 86 8.43 -2.61 -24.97
N ILE A 87 7.42 -3.36 -25.43
CA ILE A 87 6.58 -4.18 -24.54
C ILE A 87 7.27 -5.51 -24.40
N LYS A 88 7.94 -5.78 -23.26
CA LYS A 88 8.79 -6.97 -23.14
C LYS A 88 7.96 -8.23 -22.98
N ASP A 89 7.30 -8.31 -21.84
CA ASP A 89 6.61 -9.51 -21.39
C ASP A 89 5.31 -9.11 -20.69
N GLU A 90 4.26 -9.87 -20.95
CA GLU A 90 3.02 -9.77 -20.18
C GLU A 90 3.22 -10.35 -18.78
N LEU A 91 2.73 -9.65 -17.78
CA LEU A 91 2.78 -10.05 -16.38
C LEU A 91 1.39 -10.43 -15.90
N THR A 92 1.29 -11.59 -15.24
CA THR A 92 0.11 -11.90 -14.43
C THR A 92 -0.01 -10.91 -13.28
N LEU A 93 -1.22 -10.70 -12.72
CA LEU A 93 -1.41 -9.79 -11.60
C LEU A 93 -0.48 -10.11 -10.40
N PRO A 94 -0.27 -11.38 -9.98
CA PRO A 94 0.70 -11.70 -8.94
C PRO A 94 2.14 -11.30 -9.29
N GLN A 95 2.59 -11.54 -10.54
CA GLN A 95 3.93 -11.12 -10.97
C GLN A 95 4.05 -9.60 -10.99
N PHE A 96 3.02 -8.88 -11.44
CA PHE A 96 2.98 -7.43 -11.43
C PHE A 96 3.05 -6.86 -10.01
N ILE A 97 2.33 -7.49 -9.07
CA ILE A 97 2.40 -7.17 -7.64
C ILE A 97 3.81 -7.38 -7.09
N GLN A 98 4.43 -8.51 -7.43
CA GLN A 98 5.80 -8.81 -7.04
C GLN A 98 6.79 -7.74 -7.51
N ARG A 99 6.64 -7.20 -8.73
CA ARG A 99 7.48 -6.09 -9.22
C ARG A 99 7.28 -4.80 -8.45
N GLY A 100 6.06 -4.51 -7.99
CA GLY A 100 5.79 -3.36 -7.13
C GLY A 100 6.51 -3.49 -5.79
N ILE A 101 6.45 -4.68 -5.19
CA ILE A 101 7.17 -5.00 -3.96
C ILE A 101 8.69 -4.86 -4.14
N GLU A 102 9.26 -5.41 -5.22
CA GLU A 102 10.69 -5.29 -5.56
C GLU A 102 11.13 -3.83 -5.74
N TRP A 103 10.29 -3.01 -6.39
CA TRP A 103 10.56 -1.58 -6.54
C TRP A 103 10.63 -0.89 -5.18
N ILE A 104 9.67 -1.15 -4.28
CA ILE A 104 9.69 -0.61 -2.91
C ILE A 104 10.97 -1.04 -2.20
N TRP A 105 11.31 -2.34 -2.23
CA TRP A 105 12.55 -2.88 -1.65
C TRP A 105 13.82 -2.23 -2.20
N SER A 106 13.80 -1.74 -3.45
CA SER A 106 14.93 -1.02 -4.05
C SER A 106 15.12 0.39 -3.50
N LYS A 107 14.07 0.98 -2.93
CA LYS A 107 14.09 2.33 -2.34
C LYS A 107 14.39 2.34 -0.85
N ILE A 108 14.25 1.21 -0.17
CA ILE A 108 14.58 1.09 1.25
C ILE A 108 16.09 1.20 1.42
N ASP A 109 16.52 2.02 2.39
CA ASP A 109 17.92 2.08 2.80
C ASP A 109 18.33 0.76 3.47
N LYS A 110 19.21 0.02 2.78
CA LYS A 110 19.72 -1.28 3.23
C LYS A 110 20.89 -1.18 4.19
N SER A 111 21.35 0.04 4.50
CA SER A 111 22.39 0.26 5.52
C SER A 111 21.85 0.22 6.95
N LEU A 112 20.53 0.35 7.11
CA LEU A 112 19.81 0.19 8.38
C LEU A 112 19.47 -1.28 8.62
N GLU A 113 19.47 -1.72 9.89
CA GLU A 113 19.08 -3.10 10.24
C GLU A 113 17.60 -3.32 9.88
N GLN A 114 17.35 -4.25 8.96
CA GLN A 114 16.01 -4.60 8.50
C GLN A 114 15.58 -5.91 9.16
N GLN A 115 14.55 -5.89 9.99
CA GLN A 115 13.91 -7.10 10.52
C GLN A 115 12.66 -7.44 9.70
N ILE A 116 12.73 -8.54 8.96
CA ILE A 116 11.58 -9.11 8.24
C ILE A 116 11.04 -10.25 9.09
N MET A 117 9.90 -10.04 9.74
CA MET A 117 9.21 -11.06 10.53
C MET A 117 8.07 -11.69 9.72
N SER A 118 8.32 -12.86 9.10
CA SER A 118 7.30 -13.64 8.39
C SER A 118 6.79 -14.81 9.23
N GLY A 119 5.46 -15.00 9.31
CA GLY A 119 4.82 -16.15 9.97
C GLY A 119 3.68 -15.76 10.92
N ASN A 120 2.95 -16.76 11.45
CA ASN A 120 1.94 -16.55 12.50
C ASN A 120 2.62 -16.15 13.82
N ARG A 121 1.96 -15.33 14.65
CA ARG A 121 2.53 -14.73 15.88
C ARG A 121 3.71 -13.77 15.64
N SER A 122 3.71 -13.06 14.52
CA SER A 122 4.68 -12.01 14.22
C SER A 122 4.41 -10.74 15.05
N ALA A 123 5.45 -9.96 15.31
CA ALA A 123 5.34 -8.62 15.87
C ALA A 123 6.04 -7.61 14.94
N ALA A 124 5.39 -6.48 14.66
CA ALA A 124 5.99 -5.35 13.97
C ALA A 124 6.14 -4.20 14.96
N THR A 125 7.39 -3.86 15.33
CA THR A 125 7.69 -2.77 16.27
C THR A 125 8.43 -1.66 15.54
N ASN A 126 7.90 -0.44 15.58
CA ASN A 126 8.55 0.74 15.01
C ASN A 126 8.74 1.84 16.06
N THR A 127 9.76 2.66 15.89
CA THR A 127 10.13 3.78 16.78
C THR A 127 10.50 5.00 15.94
N GLY A 128 9.87 6.14 16.20
CA GLY A 128 10.14 7.41 15.53
C GLY A 128 8.86 8.21 15.27
N ASP A 129 8.97 9.53 15.19
CA ASP A 129 7.84 10.41 14.87
C ASP A 129 7.44 10.24 13.40
N TRP A 130 6.14 10.36 13.09
CA TRP A 130 5.58 10.20 11.75
C TRP A 130 5.80 8.80 11.14
N SER A 131 5.91 7.78 11.97
CA SER A 131 6.22 6.41 11.52
C SER A 131 4.95 5.55 11.41
N ALA A 132 5.04 4.44 10.67
CA ALA A 132 3.96 3.47 10.55
C ALA A 132 4.46 2.05 10.88
N ALA A 133 3.67 1.28 11.63
CA ALA A 133 3.85 -0.15 11.84
C ALA A 133 2.60 -0.86 11.29
N THR A 134 2.77 -1.77 10.34
CA THR A 134 1.67 -2.58 9.78
C THR A 134 2.00 -4.05 9.93
N ASN A 135 1.11 -4.82 10.55
CA ASN A 135 1.25 -6.26 10.66
C ASN A 135 -0.02 -6.97 10.16
N THR A 136 0.16 -8.16 9.60
CA THR A 136 -0.91 -9.00 9.06
C THR A 136 -0.66 -10.44 9.47
N GLY A 137 -1.61 -11.07 10.17
CA GLY A 137 -1.51 -12.46 10.59
C GLY A 137 -2.23 -12.75 11.90
N ASP A 138 -2.59 -14.00 12.14
CA ASP A 138 -3.27 -14.40 13.37
C ASP A 138 -2.31 -14.34 14.56
N TRP A 139 -2.83 -13.89 15.71
CA TRP A 139 -2.10 -13.73 16.97
C TRP A 139 -0.90 -12.78 16.87
N SER A 140 -0.98 -11.79 15.99
CA SER A 140 0.10 -10.86 15.71
C SER A 140 -0.02 -9.56 16.52
N ALA A 141 1.07 -8.80 16.62
CA ALA A 141 1.10 -7.48 17.25
C ALA A 141 1.70 -6.41 16.32
N ALA A 142 1.14 -5.21 16.31
CA ALA A 142 1.75 -4.02 15.71
C ALA A 142 1.92 -2.96 16.80
N THR A 143 3.15 -2.58 17.10
CA THR A 143 3.49 -1.59 18.14
C THR A 143 4.25 -0.46 17.50
N ASN A 144 3.83 0.78 17.75
CA ASN A 144 4.54 1.94 17.26
C ASN A 144 4.74 3.01 18.35
N THR A 145 5.91 3.62 18.38
CA THR A 145 6.30 4.62 19.38
C THR A 145 6.82 5.88 18.69
N GLY A 146 6.44 7.06 19.18
CA GLY A 146 6.68 8.36 18.52
C GLY A 146 5.38 9.09 18.20
N ASP A 147 5.45 10.41 18.10
CA ASP A 147 4.29 11.28 17.88
C ASP A 147 3.84 11.24 16.41
N TRP A 148 2.54 11.41 16.17
CA TRP A 148 1.94 11.41 14.82
C TRP A 148 2.12 10.09 14.05
N SER A 149 2.12 8.98 14.77
CA SER A 149 2.42 7.65 14.25
C SER A 149 1.16 6.78 14.09
N ALA A 150 1.25 5.73 13.29
CA ALA A 150 0.16 4.75 13.11
C ALA A 150 0.63 3.32 13.39
N ALA A 151 -0.19 2.53 14.10
CA ALA A 151 -0.04 1.09 14.21
C ALA A 151 -1.31 0.42 13.67
N THR A 152 -1.19 -0.36 12.61
CA THR A 152 -2.31 -1.07 11.98
C THR A 152 -2.07 -2.57 12.06
N ASN A 153 -3.05 -3.31 12.58
CA ASN A 153 -3.00 -4.75 12.63
C ASN A 153 -4.27 -5.40 12.09
N THR A 154 -4.12 -6.53 11.41
CA THR A 154 -5.19 -7.33 10.84
C THR A 154 -4.92 -8.82 11.06
N GLY A 155 -5.92 -9.59 11.49
CA GLY A 155 -5.81 -11.02 11.79
C GLY A 155 -6.63 -11.43 13.02
N TYR A 156 -6.86 -12.73 13.22
CA TYR A 156 -7.57 -13.25 14.39
C TYR A 156 -6.75 -13.02 15.67
N GLN A 157 -7.38 -12.45 16.70
CA GLN A 157 -6.77 -12.17 18.01
C GLN A 157 -5.48 -11.33 17.91
N SER A 158 -5.57 -10.25 17.13
CA SER A 158 -4.46 -9.35 16.83
C SER A 158 -4.49 -8.06 17.67
N ALA A 159 -3.32 -7.51 18.02
CA ALA A 159 -3.20 -6.33 18.86
C ALA A 159 -2.50 -5.16 18.15
N ALA A 160 -2.98 -3.93 18.34
CA ALA A 160 -2.33 -2.71 17.88
C ALA A 160 -2.11 -1.72 19.03
N GLU A 161 -0.88 -1.20 19.20
CA GLU A 161 -0.53 -0.24 20.25
C GLU A 161 0.23 0.96 19.69
N VAL A 162 -0.15 2.17 20.15
CA VAL A 162 0.64 3.38 19.97
C VAL A 162 0.90 4.09 21.29
N SER A 163 2.13 4.56 21.52
CA SER A 163 2.51 5.25 22.76
C SER A 163 2.76 6.75 22.63
N GLY A 164 2.89 7.29 21.41
CA GLY A 164 3.05 8.74 21.18
C GLY A 164 1.74 9.52 21.04
N SER A 165 1.82 10.83 21.18
CA SER A 165 0.68 11.76 21.08
C SER A 165 0.23 11.91 19.62
N GLN A 166 -1.06 12.18 19.41
CA GLN A 166 -1.68 12.29 18.08
C GLN A 166 -1.52 11.03 17.21
N SER A 167 -1.20 9.89 17.83
CA SER A 167 -1.00 8.61 17.17
C SER A 167 -2.28 7.77 17.19
N VAL A 168 -2.44 6.88 16.21
CA VAL A 168 -3.64 6.04 16.07
C VAL A 168 -3.28 4.55 16.05
N ALA A 169 -3.90 3.77 16.93
CA ALA A 169 -3.85 2.30 16.90
C ALA A 169 -5.13 1.74 16.27
N ALA A 170 -4.99 0.96 15.19
CA ALA A 170 -6.11 0.31 14.51
C ALA A 170 -5.93 -1.21 14.50
N SER A 171 -6.88 -1.94 15.10
CA SER A 171 -6.96 -3.40 14.97
C SER A 171 -8.28 -3.79 14.30
N LEU A 172 -8.19 -4.25 13.05
CA LEU A 172 -9.35 -4.45 12.16
C LEU A 172 -9.68 -5.94 11.93
N GLY A 173 -8.96 -6.82 12.61
CA GLY A 173 -9.13 -8.27 12.58
C GLY A 173 -10.26 -8.78 13.47
N ILE A 174 -10.50 -10.10 13.44
CA ILE A 174 -11.48 -10.78 14.31
C ILE A 174 -10.91 -10.80 15.73
N GLU A 175 -11.72 -10.45 16.73
CA GLU A 175 -11.29 -10.35 18.15
C GLU A 175 -10.08 -9.42 18.34
N GLY A 176 -9.91 -8.43 17.45
CA GLY A 176 -8.80 -7.47 17.53
C GLY A 176 -8.92 -6.56 18.75
N LYS A 177 -7.79 -6.22 19.36
CA LYS A 177 -7.70 -5.24 20.45
C LYS A 177 -6.75 -4.08 20.14
N ALA A 178 -7.04 -2.91 20.68
CA ALA A 178 -6.26 -1.69 20.45
C ALA A 178 -6.05 -0.92 21.75
N ARG A 179 -4.91 -0.25 21.85
CA ARG A 179 -4.53 0.62 22.98
C ARG A 179 -3.79 1.86 22.45
N ALA A 180 -4.07 3.01 23.05
CA ALA A 180 -3.36 4.25 22.76
C ALA A 180 -3.01 5.00 24.05
N SER A 181 -1.97 5.83 23.98
CA SER A 181 -1.59 6.77 25.05
C SER A 181 -2.48 8.03 25.05
N GLU A 182 -2.29 8.89 26.05
CA GLU A 182 -3.00 10.17 26.13
C GLU A 182 -2.75 11.03 24.87
N GLY A 183 -3.83 11.61 24.32
CA GLY A 183 -3.77 12.36 23.07
C GLY A 183 -3.77 11.50 21.80
N GLY A 184 -3.75 10.16 21.93
CA GLY A 184 -3.92 9.23 20.82
C GLY A 184 -5.39 8.84 20.56
N ALA A 185 -5.59 7.93 19.60
CA ALA A 185 -6.90 7.37 19.28
C ALA A 185 -6.83 5.86 18.95
N ILE A 186 -7.97 5.19 19.06
CA ILE A 186 -8.12 3.79 18.68
C ILE A 186 -9.19 3.62 17.60
N VAL A 187 -9.01 2.61 16.74
CA VAL A 187 -10.01 2.12 15.77
C VAL A 187 -10.14 0.61 15.90
N LEU A 188 -11.37 0.13 16.06
CA LEU A 188 -11.67 -1.29 16.28
C LEU A 188 -12.83 -1.74 15.41
N CYS A 189 -12.80 -3.04 15.05
CA CYS A 189 -13.90 -3.72 14.36
C CYS A 189 -14.45 -4.86 15.22
N TYR A 190 -15.76 -5.06 15.17
CA TYR A 190 -16.40 -6.30 15.59
C TYR A 190 -16.84 -7.07 14.35
N ARG A 191 -16.49 -8.36 14.32
CA ARG A 191 -16.86 -9.30 13.26
C ARG A 191 -17.58 -10.50 13.87
N ASP A 192 -18.56 -11.03 13.15
CA ASP A 192 -19.26 -12.24 13.58
C ASP A 192 -18.38 -13.49 13.43
N LYS A 193 -18.91 -14.65 13.84
CA LYS A 193 -18.23 -15.96 13.74
C LYS A 193 -17.89 -16.40 12.31
N ASN A 194 -18.50 -15.79 11.29
CA ASN A 194 -18.23 -16.06 9.88
C ASN A 194 -17.21 -15.06 9.31
N GLY A 195 -16.75 -14.10 10.11
CA GLY A 195 -15.84 -13.03 9.71
C GLY A 195 -16.53 -11.83 9.05
N GLU A 196 -17.87 -11.78 9.04
CA GLU A 196 -18.64 -10.65 8.50
C GLU A 196 -18.42 -9.41 9.38
N LEU A 197 -18.18 -8.26 8.76
CA LEU A 197 -18.00 -7.00 9.48
C LEU A 197 -19.34 -6.47 9.96
N ILE A 198 -19.52 -6.41 11.28
CA ILE A 198 -20.78 -5.95 11.91
C ILE A 198 -20.62 -4.51 12.41
N HIS A 199 -19.52 -4.20 13.08
CA HIS A 199 -19.26 -2.85 13.61
C HIS A 199 -17.84 -2.39 13.35
N ILE A 200 -17.71 -1.07 13.17
CA ILE A 200 -16.46 -0.34 13.23
C ILE A 200 -16.69 0.91 14.08
N ARG A 201 -15.74 1.23 14.97
CA ARG A 201 -15.76 2.43 15.80
C ARG A 201 -14.38 3.01 15.92
N ALA A 202 -14.32 4.33 16.06
CA ALA A 202 -13.12 5.07 16.39
C ALA A 202 -13.41 5.98 17.59
N SER A 203 -12.44 6.15 18.46
CA SER A 203 -12.51 7.13 19.55
C SER A 203 -11.14 7.63 19.94
N LYS A 204 -11.06 8.91 20.28
CA LYS A 204 -9.89 9.49 20.94
C LYS A 204 -9.84 9.03 22.39
N VAL A 205 -8.62 8.91 22.90
CA VAL A 205 -8.39 8.71 24.33
C VAL A 205 -8.90 9.94 25.09
N GLY A 206 -9.65 9.72 26.16
CA GLY A 206 -10.38 10.74 26.92
C GLY A 206 -11.80 11.01 26.41
N GLU A 207 -12.21 10.41 25.29
CA GLU A 207 -13.57 10.50 24.74
C GLU A 207 -14.25 9.12 24.77
N ASN A 208 -15.59 9.09 24.83
CA ASN A 208 -16.42 7.87 24.79
C ASN A 208 -16.00 6.76 25.79
N GLY A 209 -15.48 7.16 26.96
CA GLY A 209 -15.05 6.22 28.00
C GLY A 209 -13.69 5.56 27.76
N ILE A 210 -12.94 5.94 26.72
CA ILE A 210 -11.62 5.38 26.44
C ILE A 210 -10.57 5.99 27.37
N MET A 211 -9.99 5.16 28.23
CA MET A 211 -8.89 5.54 29.11
C MET A 211 -7.52 5.38 28.43
N PRO A 212 -6.55 6.25 28.76
CA PRO A 212 -5.20 6.09 28.26
C PRO A 212 -4.59 4.79 28.75
N ASN A 213 -3.79 4.16 27.91
CA ASN A 213 -3.02 2.96 28.25
C ASN A 213 -3.85 1.72 28.62
N THR A 214 -5.12 1.69 28.23
CA THR A 214 -6.03 0.56 28.45
C THR A 214 -6.32 -0.14 27.12
N TRP A 215 -6.40 -1.47 27.15
CA TRP A 215 -6.77 -2.28 25.99
C TRP A 215 -8.28 -2.33 25.85
N TYR A 216 -8.76 -2.15 24.62
CA TYR A 216 -10.17 -2.24 24.28
C TYR A 216 -10.43 -3.20 23.12
N GLN A 217 -11.60 -3.82 23.13
CA GLN A 217 -12.24 -4.52 22.03
C GLN A 217 -13.61 -3.90 21.75
N LEU A 218 -14.23 -4.22 20.60
CA LEU A 218 -15.65 -3.99 20.40
C LEU A 218 -16.44 -5.25 20.75
N ASN A 219 -17.55 -5.08 21.48
CA ASN A 219 -18.52 -6.15 21.71
C ASN A 219 -19.53 -6.27 20.54
N GLU A 220 -20.46 -7.21 20.67
CA GLU A 220 -21.49 -7.49 19.66
C GLU A 220 -22.48 -6.35 19.42
N ASP A 221 -22.60 -5.41 20.36
CA ASP A 221 -23.43 -4.20 20.25
C ASP A 221 -22.64 -3.00 19.68
N GLY A 222 -21.34 -3.18 19.44
CA GLY A 222 -20.45 -2.14 18.92
C GLY A 222 -20.04 -1.11 19.97
N GLU A 223 -20.04 -1.50 21.25
CA GLU A 223 -19.51 -0.72 22.35
C GLU A 223 -18.05 -1.10 22.65
N PHE A 224 -17.27 -0.12 23.10
CA PHE A 224 -15.91 -0.37 23.57
C PHE A 224 -15.94 -1.06 24.93
N VAL A 225 -15.28 -2.21 25.04
CA VAL A 225 -15.15 -2.98 26.27
C VAL A 225 -13.68 -3.13 26.64
N GLU A 226 -13.35 -2.90 27.90
CA GLU A 226 -12.00 -3.14 28.43
C GLU A 226 -11.67 -4.62 28.39
N CYS A 227 -10.42 -4.94 28.04
CA CYS A 227 -9.91 -6.31 28.00
C CYS A 227 -8.48 -6.39 28.53
N GLU A 228 -8.01 -7.61 28.81
CA GLU A 228 -6.59 -7.89 29.13
C GLU A 228 -5.77 -8.16 27.86
#